data_AF-A0A520IIZ8-F1
#
_entry.id   AF-A0A520IIZ8-F1
#
_cell.length_a   1.000
_cell.length_b   1.000
_cell.length_c   1.000
_cell.angle_alpha   90.00
_cell.angle_beta   90.00
_cell.angle_gamma   90.00
#
_symmetry.space_group_name_H-M   'P 1'
#
loop_
_entity.id
_entity.type
_entity.pdbx_description
1 polymer ?
#
loop_
_entity_poly.entity_id
_entity_poly.type
_entity_poly.pdbx_seq_one_letter_code
_entity_poly.pdbx_strand_id
1 'polypeptide(L)'
;MEPPHLTLIPILGDQLSLGLSSLQGADPGTSRLLLMEVADETTYVRHHKQKIAFILSAMRHHAELLRAEGWTVDYITLDDPDSTGSFTGEVARAVGRHDPVRIIVTEAGEWRVRGMLDAWETLFGIPVEIRDDDRFLATHAEFGTWAEERKQLRMEYFYRDMRRKTGLLMDGKDPVGGQWNFDHDNRKPAKADLLMPRPLRFAPDAITQAVMALVAERFADHPGSLDSFAWAVTAHDAERQQKQFLDHALAGFGDYQDAMLTGEPSLWHSLLSPYLNAGLLDPLALCREVEKRYRAGKVPINAAEGFIRQIIGWREYVRGIYWREGPDYAHRNALEATRA
;
A
#
# COMPACT_ATOMS: atom_id res chain seq x y z
N MET A 1 -21.65 -16.08 -33.08
CA MET A 1 -20.56 -15.36 -32.43
C MET A 1 -20.05 -16.27 -31.34
N GLU A 2 -18.77 -16.61 -31.33
CA GLU A 2 -18.17 -17.27 -30.15
C GLU A 2 -18.45 -16.39 -28.92
N PRO A 3 -18.79 -16.99 -27.77
CA PRO A 3 -18.93 -16.21 -26.55
C PRO A 3 -17.63 -15.44 -26.30
N PRO A 4 -17.71 -14.16 -25.88
CA PRO A 4 -16.50 -13.40 -25.60
C PRO A 4 -15.65 -14.14 -24.57
N HIS A 5 -14.36 -14.31 -24.89
CA HIS A 5 -13.42 -14.97 -24.01
C HIS A 5 -13.21 -14.13 -22.74
N LEU A 6 -13.80 -14.58 -21.63
CA LEU A 6 -13.77 -13.85 -20.37
C LEU A 6 -12.39 -13.95 -19.71
N THR A 7 -11.87 -12.82 -19.22
CA THR A 7 -10.70 -12.76 -18.33
C THR A 7 -11.15 -12.53 -16.89
N LEU A 8 -10.70 -13.38 -15.96
CA LEU A 8 -10.90 -13.15 -14.52
C LEU A 8 -9.74 -12.33 -13.97
N ILE A 9 -10.05 -11.27 -13.20
CA ILE A 9 -9.07 -10.36 -12.62
C ILE A 9 -9.29 -10.24 -11.11
N PRO A 10 -8.59 -11.05 -10.30
CA PRO A 10 -8.56 -10.89 -8.85
C PRO A 10 -7.85 -9.60 -8.45
N ILE A 11 -8.40 -8.88 -7.47
CA ILE A 11 -7.81 -7.68 -6.86
C ILE A 11 -7.72 -7.91 -5.35
N LEU A 12 -6.51 -7.81 -4.79
CA LEU A 12 -6.24 -8.03 -3.37
C LEU A 12 -6.52 -6.77 -2.53
N GLY A 13 -6.66 -6.95 -1.21
CA GLY A 13 -7.04 -5.87 -0.28
C GLY A 13 -6.01 -4.74 -0.14
N ASP A 14 -4.79 -4.94 -0.63
CA ASP A 14 -3.71 -3.96 -0.69
C ASP A 14 -3.47 -3.40 -2.12
N GLN A 15 -4.37 -3.70 -3.07
CA GLN A 15 -4.26 -3.38 -4.50
C GLN A 15 -5.37 -2.43 -4.99
N LEU A 16 -5.91 -1.57 -4.10
CA LEU A 16 -7.11 -0.75 -4.34
C LEU A 16 -6.84 0.49 -5.20
N SER A 17 -6.32 0.30 -6.41
CA SER A 17 -5.97 1.34 -7.37
C SER A 17 -6.67 1.13 -8.71
N LEU A 18 -7.20 2.22 -9.30
CA LEU A 18 -7.77 2.17 -10.65
C LEU A 18 -6.69 1.98 -11.75
N GLY A 19 -5.43 2.29 -11.43
CA GLY A 19 -4.29 2.12 -12.34
C GLY A 19 -3.56 0.80 -12.19
N LEU A 20 -4.12 -0.16 -11.45
CA LEU A 20 -3.47 -1.43 -11.12
C LEU A 20 -3.02 -2.20 -12.38
N SER A 21 -1.83 -2.80 -12.33
CA SER A 21 -1.23 -3.46 -13.51
C SER A 21 -2.12 -4.56 -14.12
N SER A 22 -2.90 -5.28 -13.32
CA SER A 22 -3.86 -6.29 -13.81
C SER A 22 -5.05 -5.73 -14.59
N LEU A 23 -5.36 -4.44 -14.42
CA LEU A 23 -6.41 -3.73 -15.17
C LEU A 23 -5.92 -3.12 -16.48
N GLN A 24 -4.61 -3.02 -16.69
CA GLN A 24 -4.05 -2.38 -17.88
C GLN A 24 -4.39 -3.18 -19.15
N GLY A 25 -5.04 -2.51 -20.10
CA GLY A 25 -5.47 -3.11 -21.37
C GLY A 25 -6.63 -4.10 -21.25
N ALA A 26 -7.26 -4.22 -20.08
CA ALA A 26 -8.46 -5.04 -19.90
C ALA A 26 -9.72 -4.32 -20.45
N ASP A 27 -10.63 -5.09 -21.04
CA ASP A 27 -11.93 -4.60 -21.54
C ASP A 27 -13.03 -4.96 -20.51
N PRO A 28 -13.77 -3.97 -19.95
CA PRO A 28 -14.87 -4.23 -19.03
C PRO A 28 -15.95 -5.18 -19.58
N GLY A 29 -16.16 -5.21 -20.91
CA GLY A 29 -17.13 -6.10 -21.55
C GLY A 29 -16.72 -7.57 -21.58
N THR A 30 -15.43 -7.86 -21.42
CA THR A 30 -14.88 -9.23 -21.45
C THR A 30 -14.03 -9.55 -20.21
N SER A 31 -14.19 -8.78 -19.14
CA SER A 31 -13.46 -8.98 -17.89
C SER A 31 -14.41 -9.10 -16.71
N ARG A 32 -13.99 -9.89 -15.73
CA ARG A 32 -14.68 -10.03 -14.45
C ARG A 32 -13.72 -9.71 -13.33
N LEU A 33 -13.98 -8.66 -12.57
CA LEU A 33 -13.18 -8.34 -11.40
C LEU A 33 -13.66 -9.17 -10.21
N LEU A 34 -12.74 -9.67 -9.39
CA LEU A 34 -13.03 -10.44 -8.19
C LEU A 34 -12.32 -9.83 -6.99
N LEU A 35 -13.09 -9.35 -6.02
CA LEU A 35 -12.60 -8.95 -4.70
C LEU A 35 -13.20 -9.89 -3.66
N MET A 36 -12.40 -10.27 -2.67
CA MET A 36 -12.81 -11.28 -1.69
C MET A 36 -12.24 -11.01 -0.31
N GLU A 37 -13.13 -10.89 0.67
CA GLU A 37 -12.80 -10.81 2.09
C GLU A 37 -12.70 -12.25 2.64
N VAL A 38 -11.47 -12.73 2.86
CA VAL A 38 -11.21 -14.14 3.18
C VAL A 38 -10.67 -14.31 4.61
N ALA A 39 -11.15 -15.33 5.31
CA ALA A 39 -10.85 -15.57 6.72
C ALA A 39 -9.35 -15.80 6.98
N ASP A 40 -8.66 -16.52 6.08
CA ASP A 40 -7.23 -16.81 6.19
C ASP A 40 -6.40 -15.51 6.31
N GLU A 41 -6.77 -14.47 5.55
CA GLU A 41 -6.06 -13.19 5.52
C GLU A 41 -6.39 -12.28 6.71
N THR A 42 -7.42 -12.62 7.48
CA THR A 42 -7.78 -11.89 8.69
C THR A 42 -7.27 -12.53 9.98
N THR A 43 -6.75 -13.76 9.90
CA THR A 43 -6.40 -14.57 11.07
C THR A 43 -4.98 -15.18 11.06
N TYR A 44 -4.24 -15.12 9.93
CA TYR A 44 -2.84 -15.62 9.89
C TYR A 44 -1.92 -14.95 10.93
N VAL A 45 -2.24 -13.72 11.32
CA VAL A 45 -1.77 -13.10 12.57
C VAL A 45 -2.94 -12.36 13.23
N ARG A 46 -2.81 -12.05 14.53
CA ARG A 46 -3.81 -11.29 15.28
C ARG A 46 -3.75 -9.80 14.92
N HIS A 47 -4.29 -9.42 13.77
CA HIS A 47 -4.34 -8.04 13.32
C HIS A 47 -5.12 -7.14 14.28
N HIS A 48 -4.72 -5.88 14.38
CA HIS A 48 -5.47 -4.87 15.10
C HIS A 48 -6.87 -4.66 14.49
N LYS A 49 -7.91 -4.52 15.30
CA LYS A 49 -9.31 -4.37 14.82
C LYS A 49 -9.47 -3.27 13.77
N GLN A 50 -8.87 -2.09 14.00
CA GLN A 50 -8.90 -1.01 13.01
C GLN A 50 -8.22 -1.34 11.68
N LYS A 51 -7.18 -2.20 11.65
CA LYS A 51 -6.54 -2.62 10.39
C LYS A 51 -7.53 -3.42 9.55
N ILE A 52 -8.19 -4.40 10.17
CA ILE A 52 -9.20 -5.22 9.50
C ILE A 52 -10.34 -4.32 9.01
N ALA A 53 -10.90 -3.49 9.89
CA ALA A 53 -11.99 -2.59 9.51
C ALA A 53 -11.62 -1.62 8.39
N PHE A 54 -10.40 -1.09 8.38
CA PHE A 54 -9.90 -0.21 7.32
C PHE A 54 -9.81 -0.96 5.98
N ILE A 55 -9.16 -2.12 5.93
CA ILE A 55 -8.97 -2.88 4.69
C ILE A 55 -10.32 -3.31 4.12
N LEU A 56 -11.18 -3.93 4.93
CA LEU A 56 -12.48 -4.41 4.47
C LEU A 56 -13.38 -3.25 4.01
N SER A 57 -13.43 -2.14 4.76
CA SER A 57 -14.20 -0.97 4.33
C SER A 57 -13.64 -0.38 3.03
N ALA A 58 -12.32 -0.24 2.90
CA ALA A 58 -11.69 0.28 1.70
C ALA A 58 -11.94 -0.63 0.48
N MET A 59 -11.89 -1.95 0.65
CA MET A 59 -12.23 -2.92 -0.39
C MET A 59 -13.68 -2.76 -0.87
N ARG A 60 -14.64 -2.65 0.07
CA ARG A 60 -16.07 -2.45 -0.28
C ARG A 60 -16.28 -1.16 -1.05
N HIS A 61 -15.68 -0.05 -0.59
CA HIS A 61 -15.76 1.23 -1.31
C HIS A 61 -15.09 1.18 -2.67
N HIS A 62 -13.94 0.50 -2.78
CA HIS A 62 -13.23 0.36 -4.05
C HIS A 62 -14.04 -0.48 -5.05
N ALA A 63 -14.75 -1.52 -4.59
CA ALA A 63 -15.66 -2.29 -5.44
C ALA A 63 -16.80 -1.44 -6.01
N GLU A 64 -17.39 -0.56 -5.20
CA GLU A 64 -18.40 0.40 -5.69
C GLU A 64 -17.81 1.41 -6.69
N LEU A 65 -16.58 1.89 -6.44
CA LEU A 65 -15.88 2.75 -7.39
C LEU A 65 -15.64 2.02 -8.73
N LEU A 66 -15.15 0.79 -8.71
CA LEU A 66 -14.95 -0.02 -9.92
C LEU A 66 -16.26 -0.23 -10.68
N ARG A 67 -17.37 -0.50 -9.99
CA ARG A 67 -18.71 -0.60 -10.60
C ARG A 67 -19.13 0.71 -11.27
N ALA A 68 -18.88 1.84 -10.62
CA ALA A 68 -19.16 3.17 -11.18
C ALA A 68 -18.32 3.48 -12.43
N GLU A 69 -17.09 2.95 -12.49
CA GLU A 69 -16.21 3.02 -13.67
C GLU A 69 -16.60 2.01 -14.79
N GLY A 70 -17.70 1.28 -14.62
CA GLY A 70 -18.26 0.38 -15.64
C GLY A 70 -17.75 -1.06 -15.58
N TRP A 71 -16.96 -1.43 -14.57
CA TRP A 71 -16.53 -2.81 -14.39
C TRP A 71 -17.64 -3.69 -13.83
N THR A 72 -17.63 -4.96 -14.26
CA THR A 72 -18.43 -5.96 -13.55
C THR A 72 -17.62 -6.59 -12.43
N VAL A 73 -18.08 -6.43 -11.20
CA VAL A 73 -17.35 -6.80 -9.98
C VAL A 73 -18.12 -7.86 -9.19
N ASP A 74 -17.53 -9.05 -9.08
CA ASP A 74 -17.89 -10.05 -8.08
C ASP A 74 -17.21 -9.67 -6.76
N TYR A 75 -18.01 -9.47 -5.71
CA TYR A 75 -17.50 -9.14 -4.38
C TYR A 75 -17.98 -10.17 -3.36
N ILE A 76 -17.05 -10.83 -2.68
CA ILE A 76 -17.34 -11.82 -1.65
C ILE A 76 -17.07 -11.19 -0.29
N THR A 77 -18.09 -11.06 0.54
CA THR A 77 -17.95 -10.51 1.90
C THR A 77 -17.47 -11.57 2.88
N LEU A 78 -16.87 -11.14 3.99
CA LEU A 78 -16.29 -12.02 4.98
C LEU A 78 -17.36 -12.89 5.68
N ASP A 79 -18.58 -12.38 5.71
CA ASP A 79 -19.78 -13.00 6.25
C ASP A 79 -20.65 -13.72 5.22
N ASP A 80 -20.19 -13.84 3.97
CA ASP A 80 -20.83 -14.68 2.97
C ASP A 80 -20.82 -16.15 3.45
N PRO A 81 -22.01 -16.80 3.61
CA PRO A 81 -22.11 -18.17 4.11
C PRO A 81 -21.49 -19.21 3.17
N ASP A 82 -21.33 -18.89 1.89
CA ASP A 82 -20.76 -19.79 0.89
C ASP A 82 -19.25 -19.55 0.70
N SER A 83 -18.65 -18.60 1.43
CA SER A 83 -17.22 -18.28 1.35
C SER A 83 -16.34 -19.49 1.70
N THR A 84 -15.34 -19.77 0.88
CA THR A 84 -14.33 -20.79 1.15
C THR A 84 -13.28 -20.34 2.16
N GLY A 85 -13.25 -19.05 2.50
CA GLY A 85 -12.32 -18.48 3.48
C GLY A 85 -10.88 -18.27 2.98
N SER A 86 -10.59 -18.52 1.70
CA SER A 86 -9.24 -18.41 1.12
C SER A 86 -9.26 -17.86 -0.31
N PHE A 87 -8.19 -17.21 -0.75
CA PHE A 87 -8.09 -16.68 -2.11
C PHE A 87 -8.24 -17.78 -3.18
N THR A 88 -7.53 -18.89 -3.02
CA THR A 88 -7.59 -20.00 -3.98
C THR A 88 -8.98 -20.60 -4.09
N GLY A 89 -9.72 -20.74 -2.99
CA GLY A 89 -11.07 -21.29 -3.04
C GLY A 89 -12.07 -20.34 -3.69
N GLU A 90 -11.97 -19.04 -3.44
CA GLU A 90 -12.85 -18.05 -4.08
C GLU A 90 -12.56 -17.87 -5.57
N VAL A 91 -11.29 -17.94 -5.97
CA VAL A 91 -10.91 -17.99 -7.40
C VAL A 91 -11.43 -19.27 -8.04
N ALA A 92 -11.34 -20.43 -7.37
CA ALA A 92 -11.92 -21.68 -7.87
C ALA A 92 -13.43 -21.57 -8.09
N ARG A 93 -14.17 -20.97 -7.13
CA ARG A 93 -15.60 -20.70 -7.27
C ARG A 93 -15.88 -19.78 -8.45
N ALA A 94 -15.10 -18.71 -8.63
CA ALA A 94 -15.26 -17.79 -9.75
C ALA A 94 -14.95 -18.46 -11.11
N VAL A 95 -13.91 -19.29 -11.19
CA VAL A 95 -13.61 -20.10 -12.38
C VAL A 95 -14.78 -21.01 -12.73
N GLY A 96 -15.36 -21.71 -11.74
CA GLY A 96 -16.51 -22.58 -11.96
C GLY A 96 -17.80 -21.83 -12.38
N ARG A 97 -17.99 -20.58 -11.92
CA ARG A 97 -19.16 -19.76 -12.31
C ARG A 97 -19.05 -19.18 -13.71
N HIS A 98 -17.84 -18.81 -14.11
CA HIS A 98 -17.64 -17.92 -15.25
C HIS A 98 -16.88 -18.54 -16.42
N ASP A 99 -16.25 -19.70 -16.23
CA ASP A 99 -15.44 -20.40 -17.24
C ASP A 99 -14.45 -19.46 -17.97
N PRO A 100 -13.60 -18.71 -17.23
CA PRO A 100 -12.68 -17.75 -17.85
C PRO A 100 -11.60 -18.47 -18.64
N VAL A 101 -11.14 -17.86 -19.74
CA VAL A 101 -10.05 -18.42 -20.55
C VAL A 101 -8.67 -18.19 -19.95
N ARG A 102 -8.56 -17.25 -19.01
CA ARG A 102 -7.32 -16.88 -18.30
C ARG A 102 -7.61 -16.09 -17.04
N ILE A 103 -6.62 -16.05 -16.15
CA ILE A 103 -6.56 -15.16 -14.99
C ILE A 103 -5.45 -14.14 -15.22
N ILE A 104 -5.70 -12.87 -14.90
CA ILE A 104 -4.66 -11.84 -14.82
C ILE A 104 -4.68 -11.27 -13.40
N VAL A 105 -3.54 -11.25 -12.73
CA VAL A 105 -3.43 -10.77 -11.35
C VAL A 105 -2.14 -9.97 -11.16
N THR A 106 -2.17 -8.92 -10.36
CA THR A 106 -0.95 -8.21 -9.95
C THR A 106 -0.28 -9.00 -8.84
N GLU A 107 1.04 -9.09 -8.88
CA GLU A 107 1.82 -9.83 -7.87
C GLU A 107 1.47 -9.42 -6.43
N ALA A 108 1.51 -10.40 -5.53
CA ALA A 108 1.17 -10.18 -4.13
C ALA A 108 2.31 -9.52 -3.35
N GLY A 109 1.98 -8.85 -2.24
CA GLY A 109 2.96 -8.23 -1.34
C GLY A 109 3.61 -9.16 -0.31
N GLU A 110 3.18 -10.43 -0.23
CA GLU A 110 3.70 -11.40 0.75
C GLU A 110 4.09 -12.75 0.09
N TRP A 111 5.20 -13.36 0.53
CA TRP A 111 5.68 -14.67 0.07
C TRP A 111 4.62 -15.78 0.17
N ARG A 112 3.82 -15.79 1.24
CA ARG A 112 2.75 -16.78 1.44
C ARG A 112 1.69 -16.69 0.34
N VAL A 113 1.26 -15.48 0.00
CA VAL A 113 0.25 -15.24 -1.05
C VAL A 113 0.86 -15.47 -2.43
N ARG A 114 2.12 -15.07 -2.66
CA ARG A 114 2.85 -15.36 -3.91
C ARG A 114 2.83 -16.86 -4.22
N GLY A 115 3.12 -17.71 -3.23
CA GLY A 115 3.05 -19.17 -3.40
C GLY A 115 1.65 -19.69 -3.75
N MET A 116 0.58 -19.02 -3.32
CA MET A 116 -0.79 -19.35 -3.76
C MET A 116 -1.00 -18.99 -5.23
N LEU A 117 -0.59 -17.79 -5.65
CA LEU A 117 -0.73 -17.32 -7.04
C LEU A 117 0.04 -18.22 -8.01
N ASP A 118 1.28 -18.58 -7.67
CA ASP A 118 2.13 -19.43 -8.51
C ASP A 118 1.53 -20.84 -8.73
N ALA A 119 0.66 -21.30 -7.83
CA ALA A 119 -0.02 -22.59 -7.95
C ALA A 119 -1.29 -22.56 -8.81
N TRP A 120 -1.88 -21.37 -9.06
CA TRP A 120 -3.20 -21.25 -9.68
C TRP A 120 -3.27 -21.82 -11.10
N GLU A 121 -2.25 -21.62 -11.93
CA GLU A 121 -2.24 -22.15 -13.31
C GLU A 121 -2.34 -23.68 -13.32
N THR A 122 -1.58 -24.34 -12.45
CA THR A 122 -1.62 -25.80 -12.31
C THR A 122 -2.95 -26.26 -11.69
N LEU A 123 -3.46 -25.55 -10.69
CA LEU A 123 -4.70 -25.92 -9.99
C LEU A 123 -5.95 -25.79 -10.85
N PHE A 124 -6.02 -24.76 -11.69
CA PHE A 124 -7.21 -24.44 -12.48
C PHE A 124 -7.11 -24.89 -13.93
N GLY A 125 -5.92 -25.24 -14.42
CA GLY A 125 -5.71 -25.67 -15.81
C GLY A 125 -5.96 -24.58 -16.85
N ILE A 126 -5.91 -23.31 -16.42
CA ILE A 126 -6.07 -22.12 -17.27
C ILE A 126 -4.84 -21.22 -17.11
N PRO A 127 -4.40 -20.51 -18.18
CA PRO A 127 -3.28 -19.58 -18.09
C PRO A 127 -3.47 -18.54 -16.99
N VAL A 128 -2.43 -18.32 -16.19
CA VAL A 128 -2.38 -17.27 -15.15
C VAL A 128 -1.24 -16.32 -15.45
N GLU A 129 -1.58 -15.08 -15.76
CA GLU A 129 -0.61 -14.00 -15.97
C GLU A 129 -0.44 -13.22 -14.66
N ILE A 130 0.69 -13.42 -13.97
CA ILE A 130 1.07 -12.62 -12.80
C ILE A 130 1.88 -11.42 -13.29
N ARG A 131 1.32 -10.22 -13.15
CA ARG A 131 1.96 -8.96 -13.55
C ARG A 131 2.73 -8.32 -12.41
N ASP A 132 3.86 -7.70 -12.75
CA ASP A 132 4.62 -6.86 -11.81
C ASP A 132 3.73 -5.76 -11.21
N ASP A 133 4.01 -5.37 -9.96
CA ASP A 133 3.36 -4.25 -9.30
C ASP A 133 4.09 -2.93 -9.60
N ASP A 134 3.56 -2.18 -10.56
CA ASP A 134 4.14 -0.92 -11.06
C ASP A 134 3.90 0.29 -10.13
N ARG A 135 3.28 0.09 -8.97
CA ARG A 135 3.20 1.06 -7.88
C ARG A 135 4.52 1.18 -7.10
N PHE A 136 5.48 0.29 -7.38
CA PHE A 136 6.84 0.36 -6.88
C PHE A 136 7.79 0.78 -8.00
N LEU A 137 8.79 1.57 -7.65
CA LEU A 137 9.72 2.15 -8.62
C LEU A 137 10.77 1.17 -9.10
N ALA A 138 11.13 0.19 -8.26
CA ALA A 138 12.06 -0.86 -8.62
C ALA A 138 11.34 -2.19 -8.72
N THR A 139 11.49 -2.87 -9.87
CA THR A 139 11.07 -4.27 -9.99
C THR A 139 11.99 -5.16 -9.15
N HIS A 140 11.55 -6.41 -8.89
CA HIS A 140 12.38 -7.39 -8.20
C HIS A 140 13.71 -7.63 -8.92
N ALA A 141 13.67 -7.71 -10.26
CA ALA A 141 14.86 -7.88 -11.09
C ALA A 141 15.81 -6.67 -10.99
N GLU A 142 15.29 -5.44 -11.10
CA GLU A 142 16.11 -4.22 -11.00
C GLU A 142 16.80 -4.11 -9.63
N PHE A 143 16.08 -4.42 -8.54
CA PHE A 143 16.68 -4.43 -7.20
C PHE A 143 17.73 -5.53 -7.04
N GLY A 144 17.47 -6.71 -7.61
CA GLY A 144 18.41 -7.84 -7.63
C GLY A 144 19.73 -7.46 -8.29
N THR A 145 19.68 -6.91 -9.51
CA THR A 145 20.87 -6.42 -10.23
C THR A 145 21.61 -5.34 -9.45
N TRP A 146 20.88 -4.36 -8.89
CA TRP A 146 21.49 -3.32 -8.05
C TRP A 146 22.25 -3.90 -6.85
N ALA A 147 21.69 -4.95 -6.22
CA ALA A 147 22.27 -5.58 -5.05
C ALA A 147 23.49 -6.46 -5.36
N GLU A 148 23.50 -7.18 -6.48
CA GLU A 148 24.61 -8.08 -6.89
C GLU A 148 25.94 -7.35 -7.10
N GLU A 149 25.89 -6.11 -7.59
CA GLU A 149 27.07 -5.28 -7.82
C GLU A 149 27.74 -4.79 -6.53
N ARG A 150 27.14 -5.02 -5.35
CA ARG A 150 27.51 -4.37 -4.08
C ARG A 150 27.83 -5.38 -2.99
N LYS A 151 29.00 -5.21 -2.37
CA LYS A 151 29.41 -6.00 -1.19
C LYS A 151 28.56 -5.72 0.06
N GLN A 152 28.02 -4.51 0.17
CA GLN A 152 27.18 -4.09 1.30
C GLN A 152 25.99 -3.30 0.76
N LEU A 153 24.80 -3.69 1.18
CA LEU A 153 23.57 -2.98 0.83
C LEU A 153 23.38 -1.81 1.79
N ARG A 154 23.29 -0.60 1.25
CA ARG A 154 22.98 0.62 2.01
C ARG A 154 21.87 1.38 1.31
N MET A 155 20.81 1.71 2.05
CA MET A 155 19.65 2.46 1.53
C MET A 155 20.08 3.75 0.83
N GLU A 156 21.07 4.47 1.36
CA GLU A 156 21.54 5.72 0.77
C GLU A 156 21.95 5.57 -0.72
N TYR A 157 22.68 4.52 -1.08
CA TYR A 157 23.09 4.34 -2.48
C TYR A 157 21.91 3.96 -3.38
N PHE A 158 21.00 3.13 -2.88
CA PHE A 158 19.76 2.79 -3.59
C PHE A 158 18.91 4.03 -3.84
N TYR A 159 18.73 4.87 -2.81
CA TYR A 159 17.98 6.11 -2.89
C TYR A 159 18.55 7.09 -3.92
N ARG A 160 19.87 7.21 -4.05
CA ARG A 160 20.50 8.02 -5.11
C ARG A 160 20.13 7.53 -6.51
N ASP A 161 20.08 6.22 -6.71
CA ASP A 161 19.68 5.62 -7.99
C ASP A 161 18.18 5.85 -8.26
N MET A 162 17.32 5.77 -7.23
CA MET A 162 15.90 6.09 -7.36
C MET A 162 15.64 7.58 -7.66
N ARG A 163 16.41 8.50 -7.06
CA ARG A 163 16.39 9.94 -7.39
C ARG A 163 16.77 10.18 -8.84
N ARG A 164 17.82 9.52 -9.34
CA ARG A 164 18.22 9.60 -10.76
C ARG A 164 17.16 9.03 -11.69
N LYS A 165 16.59 7.86 -11.36
CA LYS A 165 15.54 7.18 -12.15
C LYS A 165 14.29 8.03 -12.27
N THR A 166 13.88 8.69 -11.18
CA THR A 166 12.63 9.47 -11.12
C THR A 166 12.79 10.93 -11.52
N GLY A 167 13.99 11.49 -11.44
CA GLY A 167 14.26 12.93 -11.62
C GLY A 167 13.82 13.80 -10.44
N LEU A 168 13.29 13.22 -9.37
CA LEU A 168 12.81 13.97 -8.20
C LEU A 168 13.96 14.71 -7.52
N LEU A 169 13.81 16.02 -7.31
CA LEU A 169 14.83 16.89 -6.71
C LEU A 169 16.20 16.77 -7.39
N MET A 170 16.20 16.66 -8.72
CA MET A 170 17.42 16.68 -9.55
C MET A 170 17.48 17.96 -10.40
N ASP A 171 18.69 18.50 -10.56
CA ASP A 171 19.04 19.53 -11.54
C ASP A 171 20.01 18.91 -12.56
N GLY A 172 19.45 18.38 -13.64
CA GLY A 172 20.20 17.56 -14.59
C GLY A 172 20.71 16.27 -13.92
N LYS A 173 22.03 16.16 -13.74
CA LYS A 173 22.66 14.98 -13.11
C LYS A 173 22.94 15.16 -11.62
N ASP A 174 22.84 16.39 -11.12
CA ASP A 174 23.22 16.75 -9.76
C ASP A 174 21.99 16.86 -8.86
N PRO A 175 22.09 16.53 -7.56
CA PRO A 175 21.00 16.71 -6.63
C PRO A 175 20.77 18.20 -6.37
N VAL A 176 19.49 18.61 -6.32
CA VAL A 176 19.12 19.96 -5.89
C VAL A 176 19.71 20.27 -4.51
N GLY A 177 20.26 21.47 -4.34
CA GLY A 177 20.92 21.88 -3.10
C GLY A 177 22.33 21.31 -2.88
N GLY A 178 22.87 20.58 -3.87
CA GLY A 178 24.25 20.07 -3.86
C GLY A 178 24.51 18.90 -2.92
N GLN A 179 23.47 18.38 -2.25
CA GLN A 179 23.56 17.26 -1.32
C GLN A 179 22.44 16.26 -1.58
N TRP A 180 22.74 14.98 -1.38
CA TRP A 180 21.75 13.91 -1.56
C TRP A 180 20.78 13.80 -0.39
N ASN A 181 21.20 14.19 0.82
CA ASN A 181 20.49 13.94 2.07
C ASN A 181 20.66 15.12 3.03
N PHE A 182 19.56 15.59 3.62
CA PHE A 182 19.51 16.69 4.60
C PHE A 182 19.10 16.23 6.02
N ASP A 183 19.27 14.94 6.34
CA ASP A 183 18.87 14.32 7.63
C ASP A 183 19.43 15.02 8.87
N HIS A 184 20.64 15.59 8.78
CA HIS A 184 21.29 16.25 9.91
C HIS A 184 20.52 17.49 10.41
N ASP A 185 19.68 18.09 9.56
CA ASP A 185 18.89 19.28 9.90
C ASP A 185 17.54 18.93 10.58
N ASN A 186 17.19 17.64 10.69
CA ASN A 186 15.86 17.15 11.06
C ASN A 186 15.69 16.77 12.55
N ARG A 187 16.41 17.44 13.46
CA ARG A 187 16.52 17.02 14.87
C ARG A 187 16.07 18.07 15.89
N LYS A 188 15.14 18.97 15.52
CA LYS A 188 14.66 19.99 16.44
C LYS A 188 13.66 19.38 17.43
N PRO A 189 13.70 19.75 18.72
CA PRO A 189 12.70 19.31 19.68
C PRO A 189 11.34 19.96 19.38
N ALA A 190 10.25 19.20 19.54
CA ALA A 190 8.89 19.73 19.49
C ALA A 190 8.45 20.30 20.84
N LYS A 191 7.58 21.30 20.82
CA LYS A 191 6.85 21.81 21.99
C LYS A 191 5.36 21.72 21.72
N ALA A 192 4.57 21.54 22.76
CA ALA A 192 3.12 21.63 22.63
C ALA A 192 2.74 23.03 22.10
N ASP A 193 2.01 23.06 21.00
CA ASP A 193 1.58 24.27 20.33
C ASP A 193 0.13 24.08 19.87
N LEU A 194 -0.71 25.08 20.11
CA LEU A 194 -2.09 25.12 19.63
C LEU A 194 -2.17 25.13 18.10
N LEU A 195 -1.11 25.56 17.42
CA LEU A 195 -1.02 25.60 15.96
C LEU A 195 -0.46 24.31 15.35
N MET A 196 -0.21 23.28 16.15
CA MET A 196 0.26 21.99 15.66
C MET A 196 -0.75 21.41 14.64
N PRO A 197 -0.30 20.96 13.46
CA PRO A 197 -1.19 20.43 12.46
C PRO A 197 -1.89 19.17 12.98
N ARG A 198 -3.16 19.02 12.63
CA ARG A 198 -3.94 17.83 12.95
C ARG A 198 -4.34 17.10 11.67
N PRO A 199 -4.25 15.76 11.63
CA PRO A 199 -4.82 14.99 10.54
C PRO A 199 -6.34 15.16 10.52
N LEU A 200 -6.92 15.02 9.33
CA LEU A 200 -8.35 14.92 9.17
C LEU A 200 -8.87 13.67 9.88
N ARG A 201 -10.11 13.76 10.37
CA ARG A 201 -10.85 12.64 10.92
C ARG A 201 -12.05 12.39 10.00
N PHE A 202 -12.15 11.18 9.47
CA PHE A 202 -13.24 10.78 8.59
C PHE A 202 -14.28 10.02 9.41
N ALA A 203 -15.52 10.52 9.43
CA ALA A 203 -16.60 9.85 10.13
C ALA A 203 -16.97 8.56 9.38
N PRO A 204 -17.13 7.41 10.08
CA PRO A 204 -17.59 6.17 9.45
C PRO A 204 -18.94 6.35 8.77
N ASP A 205 -19.01 6.07 7.48
CA ASP A 205 -20.24 6.03 6.69
C ASP A 205 -21.00 4.71 6.90
N ALA A 206 -22.10 4.49 6.17
CA ALA A 206 -22.92 3.28 6.34
C ALA A 206 -22.13 1.98 6.05
N ILE A 207 -21.30 1.96 5.00
CA ILE A 207 -20.48 0.79 4.66
C ILE A 207 -19.47 0.52 5.78
N THR A 208 -18.77 1.57 6.23
CA THR A 208 -17.76 1.46 7.29
C THR A 208 -18.37 1.04 8.61
N GLN A 209 -19.55 1.56 8.98
CA GLN A 209 -20.25 1.17 10.20
C GLN A 209 -20.64 -0.31 10.19
N ALA A 210 -21.14 -0.82 9.06
CA ALA A 210 -21.46 -2.24 8.92
C ALA A 210 -20.21 -3.14 9.05
N VAL A 211 -19.10 -2.74 8.43
CA VAL A 211 -17.81 -3.42 8.58
C VAL A 211 -17.31 -3.38 10.02
N MET A 212 -17.39 -2.23 10.69
CA MET A 212 -16.99 -2.10 12.09
C MET A 212 -17.80 -3.01 13.00
N ALA A 213 -19.10 -3.14 12.79
CA ALA A 213 -19.96 -4.06 13.54
C ALA A 213 -19.53 -5.52 13.32
N LEU A 214 -19.33 -5.93 12.07
CA LEU A 214 -18.82 -7.26 11.72
C LEU A 214 -17.47 -7.56 12.39
N VAL A 215 -16.55 -6.58 12.37
CA VAL A 215 -15.22 -6.74 12.97
C VAL A 215 -15.29 -6.81 14.50
N ALA A 216 -16.16 -6.00 15.11
CA ALA A 216 -16.36 -6.01 16.57
C ALA A 216 -16.84 -7.38 17.06
N GLU A 217 -17.72 -8.03 16.30
CA GLU A 217 -18.24 -9.36 16.59
C GLU A 217 -17.21 -10.46 16.33
N ARG A 218 -16.70 -10.57 15.09
CA ARG A 218 -15.85 -11.69 14.67
C ARG A 218 -14.45 -11.68 15.29
N PHE A 219 -13.93 -10.50 15.60
CA PHE A 219 -12.56 -10.33 16.10
C PHE A 219 -12.57 -9.70 17.50
N ALA A 220 -13.53 -10.08 18.34
CA ALA A 220 -13.69 -9.54 19.68
C ALA A 220 -12.43 -9.68 20.54
N ASP A 221 -11.67 -10.75 20.36
CA ASP A 221 -10.43 -11.06 21.06
C ASP A 221 -9.16 -10.48 20.41
N HIS A 222 -9.25 -9.85 19.23
CA HIS A 222 -8.09 -9.21 18.59
C HIS A 222 -7.64 -7.92 19.32
N PRO A 223 -6.36 -7.51 19.19
CA PRO A 223 -5.87 -6.31 19.83
C PRO A 223 -6.51 -5.03 19.28
N GLY A 224 -6.63 -4.01 20.14
CA GLY A 224 -7.09 -2.69 19.75
C GLY A 224 -8.59 -2.42 19.94
N SER A 225 -8.97 -1.15 19.77
CA SER A 225 -10.37 -0.69 19.81
C SER A 225 -10.77 -0.02 18.49
N LEU A 226 -12.05 -0.09 18.15
CA LEU A 226 -12.67 0.59 17.01
C LEU A 226 -13.19 2.00 17.37
N ASP A 227 -13.26 2.38 18.66
CA ASP A 227 -13.92 3.61 19.13
C ASP A 227 -13.35 4.89 18.50
N SER A 228 -12.05 4.87 18.15
CA SER A 228 -11.35 6.01 17.57
C SER A 228 -11.20 5.95 16.05
N PHE A 229 -11.85 4.98 15.38
CA PHE A 229 -11.74 4.78 13.93
C PHE A 229 -12.08 6.08 13.18
N ALA A 230 -11.10 6.57 12.42
CA ALA A 230 -11.23 7.83 11.68
C ALA A 230 -10.40 7.84 10.39
N TRP A 231 -10.06 6.67 9.86
CA TRP A 231 -9.25 6.50 8.65
C TRP A 231 -10.08 6.80 7.40
N ALA A 232 -9.45 7.38 6.37
CA ALA A 232 -10.05 7.47 5.04
C ALA A 232 -10.17 6.06 4.46
N VAL A 233 -11.33 5.71 3.92
CA VAL A 233 -11.58 4.40 3.26
C VAL A 233 -11.86 4.54 1.76
N THR A 234 -11.78 5.76 1.23
CA THR A 234 -11.90 6.06 -0.20
C THR A 234 -10.64 6.75 -0.69
N ALA A 235 -10.32 6.60 -1.98
CA ALA A 235 -9.20 7.33 -2.60
C ALA A 235 -9.38 8.85 -2.46
N HIS A 236 -10.62 9.34 -2.65
CA HIS A 236 -10.95 10.76 -2.48
C HIS A 236 -10.62 11.30 -1.08
N ASP A 237 -11.01 10.58 -0.01
CA ASP A 237 -10.69 11.01 1.35
C ASP A 237 -9.20 10.87 1.68
N ALA A 238 -8.53 9.86 1.11
CA ALA A 238 -7.08 9.73 1.22
C ALA A 238 -6.36 10.92 0.57
N GLU A 239 -6.82 11.39 -0.60
CA GLU A 239 -6.31 12.61 -1.27
C GLU A 239 -6.58 13.87 -0.44
N ARG A 240 -7.72 13.96 0.26
CA ARG A 240 -7.99 15.05 1.21
C ARG A 240 -7.02 15.04 2.37
N GLN A 241 -6.70 13.87 2.93
CA GLN A 241 -5.69 13.75 4.00
C GLN A 241 -4.27 14.06 3.47
N GLN A 242 -3.95 13.64 2.24
CA GLN A 242 -2.72 14.03 1.57
C GLN A 242 -2.63 15.55 1.48
N LYS A 243 -3.67 16.22 0.98
CA LYS A 243 -3.70 17.69 0.88
C LYS A 243 -3.54 18.36 2.24
N GLN A 244 -4.20 17.85 3.29
CA GLN A 244 -4.06 18.34 4.66
C GLN A 244 -2.60 18.29 5.13
N PHE A 245 -1.93 17.15 4.94
CA PHE A 245 -0.51 17.02 5.28
C PHE A 245 0.35 18.01 4.49
N LEU A 246 0.18 18.05 3.17
CA LEU A 246 1.04 18.85 2.29
C LEU A 246 0.88 20.36 2.52
N ASP A 247 -0.29 20.82 2.94
CA ASP A 247 -0.57 22.24 3.17
C ASP A 247 -0.22 22.71 4.58
N HIS A 248 -0.31 21.82 5.59
CA HIS A 248 -0.21 22.23 7.00
C HIS A 248 0.94 21.60 7.79
N ALA A 249 1.46 20.45 7.36
CA ALA A 249 2.46 19.70 8.12
C ALA A 249 3.79 19.50 7.37
N LEU A 250 3.77 19.38 6.05
CA LEU A 250 4.98 19.09 5.26
C LEU A 250 6.12 20.07 5.52
N ALA A 251 5.86 21.38 5.65
CA ALA A 251 6.90 22.37 5.89
C ALA A 251 7.68 22.14 7.20
N GLY A 252 7.02 21.58 8.22
CA GLY A 252 7.63 21.23 9.52
C GLY A 252 8.04 19.76 9.63
N PHE A 253 7.83 18.94 8.59
CA PHE A 253 8.09 17.49 8.64
C PHE A 253 9.54 17.18 9.04
N GLY A 254 10.51 17.82 8.38
CA GLY A 254 11.93 17.60 8.66
C GLY A 254 12.30 18.02 10.08
N ASP A 255 11.93 19.23 10.48
CA ASP A 255 12.29 19.80 11.78
C ASP A 255 11.91 18.90 12.97
N TYR A 256 10.74 18.26 12.92
CA TYR A 256 10.17 17.49 14.03
C TYR A 256 10.15 15.97 13.79
N GLN A 257 10.91 15.47 12.82
CA GLN A 257 10.87 14.09 12.37
C GLN A 257 11.13 13.07 13.49
N ASP A 258 12.05 13.39 14.40
CA ASP A 258 12.47 12.53 15.51
C ASP A 258 11.84 12.90 16.86
N ALA A 259 10.94 13.91 16.89
CA ALA A 259 10.35 14.38 18.12
C ALA A 259 9.28 13.40 18.65
N MET A 260 9.14 13.32 19.97
CA MET A 260 8.03 12.64 20.64
C MET A 260 7.45 13.57 21.70
N LEU A 261 6.11 13.63 21.77
CA LEU A 261 5.43 14.50 22.72
C LEU A 261 4.17 13.82 23.27
N THR A 262 4.07 13.74 24.59
CA THR A 262 2.91 13.15 25.28
C THR A 262 1.63 13.87 24.88
N GLY A 263 0.61 13.11 24.46
CA GLY A 263 -0.68 13.66 24.04
C GLY A 263 -0.75 14.07 22.56
N GLU A 264 0.39 14.10 21.85
CA GLU A 264 0.46 14.47 20.43
C GLU A 264 0.99 13.28 19.60
N PRO A 265 0.13 12.30 19.25
CA PRO A 265 0.54 11.06 18.61
C PRO A 265 0.92 11.21 17.12
N SER A 266 0.65 12.36 16.51
CA SER A 266 0.77 12.57 15.06
C SER A 266 1.87 13.55 14.68
N LEU A 267 2.11 14.60 15.49
CA LEU A 267 3.07 15.67 15.19
C LEU A 267 2.92 16.16 13.74
N TRP A 268 4.03 16.34 13.02
CA TRP A 268 4.07 16.75 11.61
C TRP A 268 4.13 15.56 10.63
N HIS A 269 3.82 14.33 11.08
CA HIS A 269 3.78 13.18 10.18
C HIS A 269 2.55 13.23 9.28
N SER A 270 2.64 12.53 8.14
CA SER A 270 1.59 12.57 7.12
C SER A 270 0.38 11.71 7.40
N LEU A 271 0.56 10.62 8.17
CA LEU A 271 -0.43 9.56 8.39
C LEU A 271 -0.99 8.98 7.06
N LEU A 272 -0.14 8.90 6.03
CA LEU A 272 -0.54 8.39 4.70
C LEU A 272 -0.18 6.92 4.45
N SER A 273 0.59 6.28 5.33
CA SER A 273 1.08 4.92 5.09
C SER A 273 -0.02 3.87 4.87
N PRO A 274 -1.18 3.87 5.56
CA PRO A 274 -2.23 2.91 5.26
C PRO A 274 -2.78 3.08 3.83
N TYR A 275 -2.91 4.32 3.37
CA TYR A 275 -3.47 4.64 2.05
C TYR A 275 -2.48 4.31 0.93
N LEU A 276 -1.20 4.62 1.12
CA LEU A 276 -0.14 4.24 0.19
C LEU A 276 0.01 2.72 0.07
N ASN A 277 -0.11 2.01 1.18
CA ASN A 277 0.08 0.56 1.20
C ASN A 277 -1.18 -0.19 0.72
N ALA A 278 -2.36 0.41 0.81
CA ALA A 278 -3.59 -0.17 0.27
C ALA A 278 -3.83 0.16 -1.21
N GLY A 279 -3.04 1.07 -1.81
CA GLY A 279 -3.22 1.53 -3.19
C GLY A 279 -4.18 2.71 -3.36
N LEU A 280 -4.70 3.28 -2.28
CA LEU A 280 -5.59 4.46 -2.31
C LEU A 280 -4.85 5.75 -2.69
N LEU A 281 -3.52 5.79 -2.55
CA LEU A 281 -2.66 6.88 -3.01
C LEU A 281 -1.48 6.34 -3.81
N ASP A 282 -1.13 7.06 -4.88
CA ASP A 282 0.07 6.75 -5.67
C ASP A 282 1.34 7.36 -5.02
N PRO A 283 2.36 6.55 -4.68
CA PRO A 283 3.57 7.04 -4.02
C PRO A 283 4.38 8.03 -4.86
N LEU A 284 4.42 7.85 -6.18
CA LEU A 284 5.21 8.71 -7.07
C LEU A 284 4.54 10.06 -7.29
N ALA A 285 3.22 10.09 -7.49
CA ALA A 285 2.42 11.30 -7.61
C ALA A 285 2.51 12.14 -6.33
N LEU A 286 2.45 11.49 -5.16
CA LEU A 286 2.66 12.16 -3.88
C LEU A 286 4.05 12.82 -3.82
N CYS A 287 5.12 12.10 -4.18
CA CYS A 287 6.48 12.66 -4.22
C CYS A 287 6.62 13.83 -5.20
N ARG A 288 6.00 13.74 -6.39
CA ARG A 288 6.00 14.83 -7.39
C ARG A 288 5.29 16.08 -6.87
N GLU A 289 4.20 15.89 -6.14
CA GLU A 289 3.44 17.00 -5.56
C GLU A 289 4.17 17.66 -4.36
N VAL A 290 5.02 16.91 -3.64
CA VAL A 290 5.99 17.43 -2.67
C VAL A 290 7.06 18.27 -3.37
N GLU A 291 7.69 17.74 -4.43
CA GLU A 291 8.70 18.47 -5.20
C GLU A 291 8.13 19.78 -5.78
N LYS A 292 6.90 19.74 -6.31
CA LYS A 292 6.22 20.93 -6.82
C LYS A 292 6.08 22.02 -5.76
N ARG A 293 5.71 21.67 -4.53
CA ARG A 293 5.63 22.63 -3.41
C ARG A 293 7.00 23.18 -3.03
N TYR A 294 8.03 22.36 -3.05
CA TYR A 294 9.42 22.80 -2.85
C TYR A 294 9.84 23.81 -3.94
N ARG A 295 9.66 23.47 -5.22
CA ARG A 295 10.01 24.37 -6.34
C ARG A 295 9.21 25.68 -6.33
N ALA A 296 8.01 25.67 -5.74
CA ALA A 296 7.21 26.87 -5.50
C ALA A 296 7.61 27.67 -4.24
N GLY A 297 8.68 27.27 -3.53
CA GLY A 297 9.18 27.95 -2.33
C GLY A 297 8.32 27.77 -1.08
N LYS A 298 7.37 26.82 -1.08
CA LYS A 298 6.42 26.62 0.04
C LYS A 298 6.96 25.71 1.15
N VAL A 299 7.99 24.92 0.85
CA VAL A 299 8.53 23.88 1.72
C VAL A 299 10.06 23.96 1.66
N PRO A 300 10.76 23.91 2.80
CA PRO A 300 12.22 23.91 2.80
C PRO A 300 12.76 22.57 2.27
N ILE A 301 13.98 22.59 1.72
CA ILE A 301 14.56 21.41 1.07
C ILE A 301 14.70 20.21 2.00
N ASN A 302 15.06 20.42 3.28
CA ASN A 302 15.24 19.33 4.25
C ASN A 302 13.95 18.56 4.51
N ALA A 303 12.80 19.26 4.52
CA ALA A 303 11.51 18.63 4.71
C ALA A 303 11.04 17.90 3.43
N ALA A 304 11.20 18.52 2.25
CA ALA A 304 10.82 17.91 0.98
C ALA A 304 11.68 16.67 0.67
N GLU A 305 13.00 16.78 0.77
CA GLU A 305 13.95 15.68 0.57
C GLU A 305 13.75 14.60 1.62
N GLY A 306 13.66 14.97 2.90
CA GLY A 306 13.47 14.03 4.00
C GLY A 306 12.21 13.20 3.84
N PHE A 307 11.10 13.81 3.39
CA PHE A 307 9.85 13.11 3.12
C PHE A 307 9.94 12.18 1.91
N ILE A 308 10.43 12.69 0.77
CA ILE A 308 10.61 11.89 -0.46
C ILE A 308 11.52 10.68 -0.20
N ARG A 309 12.58 10.86 0.60
CA ARG A 309 13.50 9.78 1.00
C ARG A 309 12.83 8.66 1.78
N GLN A 310 11.80 8.94 2.58
CA GLN A 310 11.05 7.86 3.25
C GLN A 310 10.28 6.99 2.25
N ILE A 311 9.83 7.57 1.14
CA ILE A 311 9.02 6.88 0.13
C ILE A 311 9.91 6.22 -0.91
N ILE A 312 10.61 6.98 -1.74
CA ILE A 312 11.41 6.40 -2.85
C ILE A 312 12.74 5.81 -2.37
N GLY A 313 13.14 6.08 -1.13
CA GLY A 313 14.30 5.48 -0.49
C GLY A 313 13.88 4.29 0.37
N TRP A 314 13.37 4.54 1.58
CA TRP A 314 13.11 3.47 2.56
C TRP A 314 12.00 2.50 2.16
N ARG A 315 10.81 2.96 1.76
CA ARG A 315 9.70 2.05 1.37
C ARG A 315 10.10 1.14 0.21
N GLU A 316 10.71 1.70 -0.83
CA GLU A 316 11.23 0.93 -1.98
C GLU A 316 12.35 -0.04 -1.56
N TYR A 317 13.31 0.42 -0.75
CA TYR A 317 14.43 -0.40 -0.27
C TYR A 317 13.97 -1.57 0.59
N VAL A 318 13.01 -1.36 1.50
CA VAL A 318 12.45 -2.41 2.36
C VAL A 318 11.74 -3.47 1.53
N ARG A 319 10.97 -3.10 0.51
CA ARG A 319 10.38 -4.08 -0.43
C ARG A 319 11.46 -4.88 -1.13
N GLY A 320 12.49 -4.22 -1.66
CA GLY A 320 13.59 -4.90 -2.34
C GLY A 320 14.30 -5.91 -1.45
N ILE A 321 14.60 -5.54 -0.20
CA ILE A 321 15.17 -6.46 0.79
C ILE A 321 14.23 -7.64 1.07
N TYR A 322 12.93 -7.39 1.30
CA TYR A 322 11.95 -8.44 1.60
C TYR A 322 11.95 -9.57 0.55
N TRP A 323 11.93 -9.22 -0.73
CA TRP A 323 11.94 -10.19 -1.83
C TRP A 323 13.32 -10.79 -2.09
N ARG A 324 14.41 -10.02 -1.90
CA ARG A 324 15.77 -10.55 -2.06
C ARG A 324 16.09 -11.61 -1.01
N GLU A 325 15.72 -11.38 0.24
CA GLU A 325 16.13 -12.23 1.36
C GLU A 325 15.33 -13.53 1.47
N GLY A 326 14.21 -13.63 0.74
CA GLY A 326 13.40 -14.84 0.67
C GLY A 326 12.51 -15.09 1.90
N PRO A 327 11.70 -16.15 1.87
CA PRO A 327 10.75 -16.48 2.95
C PRO A 327 11.44 -16.77 4.29
N ASP A 328 12.67 -17.29 4.28
CA ASP A 328 13.41 -17.62 5.50
C ASP A 328 13.95 -16.40 6.25
N TYR A 329 13.83 -15.19 5.68
CA TYR A 329 14.31 -13.96 6.32
C TYR A 329 13.71 -13.73 7.71
N ALA A 330 12.43 -14.08 7.88
CA ALA A 330 11.71 -13.94 9.15
C ALA A 330 12.26 -14.83 10.28
N HIS A 331 13.02 -15.89 9.95
CA HIS A 331 13.59 -16.83 10.92
C HIS A 331 15.02 -16.48 11.34
N ARG A 332 15.61 -15.41 10.79
CA ARG A 332 16.98 -15.02 11.12
C ARG A 332 17.07 -14.50 12.55
N ASN A 333 17.93 -15.14 13.36
CA ASN A 333 18.20 -14.76 14.74
C ASN A 333 19.70 -14.74 15.01
N ALA A 334 20.43 -13.86 14.31
CA ALA A 334 21.90 -13.80 14.37
C ALA A 334 22.46 -13.50 15.78
N LEU A 335 21.66 -12.91 16.66
CA LEU A 335 22.02 -12.61 18.05
C LEU A 335 21.55 -13.70 19.04
N GLU A 336 20.94 -14.78 18.55
CA GLU A 336 20.40 -15.89 19.36
C GLU A 336 19.44 -15.42 20.47
N ALA A 337 18.66 -14.36 20.21
CA ALA A 337 17.75 -13.81 21.19
C ALA A 337 16.61 -14.80 21.50
N THR A 338 16.42 -15.13 22.78
CA THR A 338 15.28 -15.89 23.30
C THR A 338 14.56 -15.06 24.36
N ARG A 339 13.26 -15.28 24.54
CA ARG A 339 12.53 -14.74 25.70
C ARG A 339 12.84 -15.63 26.90
N ALA A 340 13.22 -15.02 28.02
CA ALA A 340 13.42 -15.70 29.29
C ALA A 340 12.11 -16.26 29.85
#